data_AF-A0A6A4V5R3-F1
#
_entry.id   AF-A0A6A4V5R3-F1
#
_cell.length_a   1.000
_cell.length_b   1.000
_cell.length_c   1.000
_cell.angle_alpha   90.00
_cell.angle_beta   90.00
_cell.angle_gamma   90.00
#
_symmetry.space_group_name_H-M   'P 1'
#
loop_
_entity.id
_entity.type
_entity.pdbx_description
1 polymer ?
#
loop_
_entity_poly.entity_id
_entity_poly.type
_entity_poly.pdbx_seq_one_letter_code
_entity_poly.pdbx_strand_id
1 'polypeptide(L)'
;MSIWQRSESSRPTPSLDPSLPTDDIESPSRRKAFAAHLKRMRSRAQAPPQPLVDALRRSVDEYSVADLRRDAAALSYRLAARRPPTEDAEMQARAQALEQQYISQREQVNEQKLKQFVIQQLRQQVYHWQPLEMASAYEAAVYAVARLAPEFASLLYCFRQVAARDPAFGPQAVLSYGSAVGAALWAARHLWPDKVAEFVGIERRRYLSELCALLAHGGRADAPPDPSVFLRPLLPSSSRLRYPLVVAAHALMEQPSQSERLELVCSLWDRTAPGGRLMLLETGTNAGFLLVLEARDLVLRLAAQRDGAPVHVEAPCPHDGECPRFSRSLTPCHFRVPYWPLALGGAAPAEVRHAPLSYVVLRKGARPAGDRQWPRVVQPVLCRHKHVICRLCTARGVLEEVVVTRRRHGPELYQCAKKVSWGDTMPVELRDSPPDRAGDR
;
A
#
# COMPACT_ATOMS: atom_id res chain seq x y z
N MET A 1 20.53 17.51 4.71
CA MET A 1 20.53 17.31 6.18
C MET A 1 19.92 15.95 6.50
N SER A 2 20.47 15.21 7.47
CA SER A 2 19.93 13.89 7.87
C SER A 2 18.61 14.07 8.62
N ILE A 3 17.53 13.45 8.13
CA ILE A 3 16.17 13.55 8.71
C ILE A 3 16.00 12.72 9.99
N TRP A 4 16.97 11.84 10.23
CA TRP A 4 17.08 11.00 11.40
C TRP A 4 17.55 11.85 12.57
N GLN A 5 16.90 11.74 13.72
CA GLN A 5 17.43 12.31 14.96
C GLN A 5 18.80 11.69 15.25
N ARG A 6 19.84 12.43 14.84
CA ARG A 6 21.23 12.23 15.22
C ARG A 6 21.52 13.32 16.24
N SER A 7 20.97 13.22 17.46
CA SER A 7 21.56 14.04 18.51
C SER A 7 22.96 13.48 18.77
N GLU A 8 23.95 14.35 18.82
CA GLU A 8 25.33 13.99 19.16
C GLU A 8 25.44 13.40 20.58
N SER A 9 24.37 13.46 21.38
CA SER A 9 24.37 13.09 22.79
C SER A 9 23.68 11.77 23.16
N SER A 10 22.94 11.08 22.27
CA SER A 10 22.73 9.62 22.39
C SER A 10 21.77 9.05 21.34
N ARG A 11 22.15 7.97 20.65
CA ARG A 11 21.19 7.18 19.84
C ARG A 11 20.32 6.32 20.77
N PRO A 12 19.02 6.11 20.47
CA PRO A 12 18.16 5.25 21.28
C PRO A 12 18.73 3.83 21.36
N THR A 13 18.63 3.21 22.54
CA THR A 13 19.10 1.83 22.76
C THR A 13 17.93 0.87 22.53
N PRO A 14 17.98 0.01 21.49
CA PRO A 14 16.95 -0.98 21.25
C PRO A 14 17.10 -2.17 22.21
N SER A 15 16.00 -2.60 22.81
CA SER A 15 15.87 -3.89 23.51
C SER A 15 14.76 -4.70 22.86
N LEU A 16 14.91 -6.04 22.77
CA LEU A 16 13.81 -6.88 22.29
C LEU A 16 12.61 -6.73 23.22
N ASP A 17 11.41 -6.79 22.64
CA ASP A 17 10.17 -6.84 23.42
C ASP A 17 10.22 -8.08 24.34
N PRO A 18 10.09 -7.91 25.68
CA PRO A 18 10.23 -9.01 26.65
C PRO A 18 9.12 -10.06 26.54
N SER A 19 8.00 -9.72 25.88
CA SER A 19 6.96 -10.71 25.57
C SER A 19 7.37 -11.68 24.47
N LEU A 20 8.45 -11.39 23.73
CA LEU A 20 9.08 -12.38 22.87
C LEU A 20 9.82 -13.41 23.73
N PRO A 21 9.76 -14.70 23.38
CA PRO A 21 10.51 -15.73 24.07
C PRO A 21 12.02 -15.48 23.87
N THR A 22 12.63 -14.77 24.82
CA THR A 22 14.02 -14.30 24.74
C THR A 22 14.87 -14.72 25.93
N ASP A 23 14.26 -14.97 27.10
CA ASP A 23 14.97 -15.46 28.29
C ASP A 23 15.03 -17.00 28.35
N ASP A 24 16.26 -17.49 28.51
CA ASP A 24 16.73 -18.88 28.59
C ASP A 24 16.38 -19.81 27.42
N ILE A 25 17.32 -19.80 26.48
CA ILE A 25 17.35 -20.51 25.21
C ILE A 25 17.82 -21.98 25.34
N GLU A 26 17.97 -22.51 26.56
CA GLU A 26 18.24 -23.94 26.77
C GLU A 26 17.12 -24.83 26.22
N SER A 27 15.90 -24.30 26.08
CA SER A 27 14.77 -25.02 25.50
C SER A 27 14.75 -24.95 23.94
N PRO A 28 14.81 -26.11 23.23
CA PRO A 28 14.67 -26.17 21.77
C PRO A 28 13.33 -25.62 21.24
N SER A 29 12.27 -25.69 22.06
CA SER A 29 10.92 -25.24 21.69
C SER A 29 10.83 -23.71 21.57
N ARG A 30 11.52 -22.95 22.43
CA ARG A 30 11.52 -21.48 22.40
C ARG A 30 12.38 -20.90 21.26
N ARG A 31 13.53 -21.53 20.94
CA ARG A 31 14.31 -21.21 19.71
C ARG A 31 13.46 -21.34 18.44
N LYS A 32 12.65 -22.39 18.37
CA LYS A 32 11.75 -22.64 17.23
C LYS A 32 10.68 -21.56 17.11
N ALA A 33 10.16 -21.04 18.23
CA ALA A 33 9.18 -19.95 18.25
C ALA A 33 9.76 -18.63 17.76
N PHE A 34 10.94 -18.21 18.25
CA PHE A 34 11.61 -16.99 17.76
C PHE A 34 11.99 -17.08 16.28
N ALA A 35 12.50 -18.25 15.84
CA ALA A 35 12.76 -18.51 14.43
C ALA A 35 11.49 -18.45 13.56
N ALA A 36 10.35 -18.93 14.07
CA ALA A 36 9.07 -18.83 13.40
C ALA A 36 8.59 -17.37 13.28
N HIS A 37 8.76 -16.56 14.33
CA HIS A 37 8.49 -15.12 14.29
C HIS A 37 9.32 -14.42 13.19
N LEU A 38 10.64 -14.67 13.16
CA LEU A 38 11.53 -14.14 12.12
C LEU A 38 11.13 -14.57 10.69
N LYS A 39 10.61 -15.80 10.54
CA LYS A 39 10.08 -16.28 9.26
C LYS A 39 8.80 -15.56 8.83
N ARG A 40 7.92 -15.20 9.77
CA ARG A 40 6.68 -14.45 9.50
C ARG A 40 6.95 -13.00 9.08
N MET A 41 8.03 -12.39 9.58
CA MET A 41 8.37 -11.01 9.22
C MET A 41 8.82 -10.86 7.76
N ARG A 42 9.53 -11.85 7.19
CA ARG A 42 10.08 -11.74 5.84
C ARG A 42 9.00 -11.74 4.76
N SER A 43 8.91 -10.67 3.99
CA SER A 43 8.18 -10.66 2.72
C SER A 43 8.86 -11.60 1.71
N ARG A 44 8.19 -12.69 1.37
CA ARG A 44 8.60 -13.61 0.30
C ARG A 44 7.87 -13.29 -0.98
N ALA A 45 8.50 -13.51 -2.13
CA ALA A 45 7.84 -13.42 -3.42
C ALA A 45 6.56 -14.27 -3.43
N GLN A 46 5.43 -13.65 -3.77
CA GLN A 46 4.15 -14.33 -3.91
C GLN A 46 3.80 -14.46 -5.39
N ALA A 47 3.21 -15.59 -5.75
CA ALA A 47 2.59 -15.81 -7.04
C ALA A 47 1.07 -15.88 -6.84
N PRO A 48 0.26 -15.41 -7.79
CA PRO A 48 -1.16 -15.75 -7.82
C PRO A 48 -1.37 -17.27 -7.74
N PRO A 49 -2.45 -17.76 -7.11
CA PRO A 49 -2.74 -19.19 -7.03
C PRO A 49 -2.85 -19.81 -8.42
N GLN A 50 -2.38 -21.06 -8.57
CA GLN A 50 -2.39 -21.75 -9.87
C GLN A 50 -3.78 -21.79 -10.54
N PRO A 51 -4.90 -22.02 -9.82
CA PRO A 51 -6.23 -21.95 -10.44
C PRO A 51 -6.56 -20.62 -11.11
N LEU A 52 -6.13 -19.49 -10.52
CA LEU A 52 -6.30 -18.16 -11.11
C LEU A 52 -5.42 -17.98 -12.34
N VAL A 53 -4.17 -18.45 -12.30
CA VAL A 53 -3.26 -18.38 -13.45
C VAL A 53 -3.81 -19.19 -14.62
N ASP A 54 -4.34 -20.38 -14.36
CA ASP A 54 -4.93 -21.23 -15.38
C ASP A 54 -6.26 -20.68 -15.93
N ALA A 55 -7.07 -20.06 -15.06
CA ALA A 55 -8.26 -19.33 -15.49
C ALA A 55 -7.89 -18.20 -16.45
N LEU A 56 -6.89 -17.39 -16.09
CA LEU A 56 -6.42 -16.31 -16.95
C LEU A 56 -5.88 -16.84 -18.28
N ARG A 57 -5.07 -17.91 -18.27
CA ARG A 57 -4.56 -18.53 -19.51
C ARG A 57 -5.68 -18.93 -20.46
N ARG A 58 -6.77 -19.52 -19.94
CA ARG A 58 -7.96 -19.86 -20.75
C ARG A 58 -8.68 -18.61 -21.26
N SER A 59 -8.81 -17.58 -20.43
CA SER A 59 -9.51 -16.34 -20.80
C SER A 59 -8.79 -15.47 -21.84
N VAL A 60 -7.55 -15.79 -22.19
CA VAL A 60 -6.72 -14.99 -23.10
C VAL A 60 -6.07 -15.85 -24.20
N ASP A 61 -6.55 -17.07 -24.39
CA ASP A 61 -5.97 -18.06 -25.31
C ASP A 61 -6.07 -17.64 -26.79
N GLU A 62 -7.10 -16.86 -27.13
CA GLU A 62 -7.28 -16.26 -28.45
C GLU A 62 -6.22 -15.20 -28.79
N TYR A 63 -5.51 -14.66 -27.80
CA TYR A 63 -4.53 -13.61 -27.99
C TYR A 63 -3.09 -14.13 -28.01
N SER A 64 -2.26 -13.50 -28.83
CA SER A 64 -0.82 -13.71 -28.82
C SER A 64 -0.21 -13.31 -27.47
N VAL A 65 0.44 -14.28 -26.80
CA VAL A 65 1.15 -14.04 -25.53
C VAL A 65 2.26 -12.99 -25.68
N ALA A 66 2.86 -12.88 -26.88
CA ALA A 66 3.89 -11.88 -27.16
C ALA A 66 3.30 -10.46 -27.17
N ASP A 67 2.16 -10.26 -27.83
CA ASP A 67 1.48 -8.97 -27.91
C ASP A 67 0.94 -8.55 -26.55
N LEU A 68 0.29 -9.46 -25.81
CA LEU A 68 -0.16 -9.22 -24.44
C LEU A 68 1.00 -8.76 -23.53
N ARG A 69 2.17 -9.40 -23.62
CA ARG A 69 3.34 -9.04 -22.81
C ARG A 69 3.89 -7.65 -23.17
N ARG A 70 4.00 -7.35 -24.47
CA ARG A 70 4.48 -6.04 -24.95
C ARG A 70 3.54 -4.94 -24.46
N ASP A 71 2.25 -5.10 -24.66
CA ASP A 71 1.26 -4.07 -24.37
C ASP A 71 1.04 -3.94 -22.85
N ALA A 72 1.16 -5.04 -22.10
CA ALA A 72 1.15 -5.01 -20.63
C ALA A 72 2.36 -4.27 -20.04
N ALA A 73 3.54 -4.38 -20.67
CA ALA A 73 4.72 -3.61 -20.28
C ALA A 73 4.51 -2.11 -20.53
N ALA A 74 3.95 -1.74 -21.70
CA ALA A 74 3.60 -0.35 -22.02
C ALA A 74 2.54 0.22 -21.05
N LEU A 75 1.50 -0.57 -20.73
CA LEU A 75 0.50 -0.19 -19.75
C LEU A 75 1.11 -0.01 -18.35
N SER A 76 1.98 -0.93 -17.91
CA SER A 76 2.66 -0.83 -16.61
C SER A 76 3.48 0.46 -16.48
N TYR A 77 4.18 0.86 -17.56
CA TYR A 77 4.90 2.14 -17.60
C TYR A 77 3.96 3.34 -17.47
N ARG A 78 2.84 3.35 -18.23
CA ARG A 78 1.82 4.41 -18.13
C ARG A 78 1.25 4.52 -16.72
N LEU A 79 0.93 3.39 -16.08
CA LEU A 79 0.37 3.34 -14.72
C LEU A 79 1.38 3.86 -13.68
N ALA A 80 2.66 3.55 -13.84
CA ALA A 80 3.71 4.06 -12.96
C ALA A 80 3.93 5.57 -13.10
N ALA A 81 3.67 6.14 -14.27
CA ALA A 81 3.79 7.57 -14.55
C ALA A 81 2.55 8.40 -14.19
N ARG A 82 1.46 7.75 -13.74
CA ARG A 82 0.21 8.45 -13.41
C ARG A 82 0.36 9.44 -12.27
N ARG A 83 -0.38 10.53 -12.39
CA ARG A 83 -0.58 11.56 -11.37
C ARG A 83 -2.07 11.86 -11.26
N PRO A 84 -2.58 12.32 -10.11
CA PRO A 84 -3.95 12.81 -10.02
C PRO A 84 -4.17 14.00 -10.97
N PRO A 85 -5.43 14.29 -11.32
CA PRO A 85 -5.78 15.50 -12.06
C PRO A 85 -5.31 16.75 -11.30
N THR A 86 -4.91 17.78 -12.04
CA THR A 86 -4.56 19.08 -11.46
C THR A 86 -5.84 19.85 -11.19
N GLU A 87 -6.03 20.29 -9.95
CA GLU A 87 -7.24 21.00 -9.53
C GLU A 87 -7.29 22.42 -10.11
N ASP A 88 -8.50 22.96 -10.28
CA ASP A 88 -8.72 24.28 -10.89
C ASP A 88 -7.95 25.40 -10.17
N ALA A 89 -7.91 25.37 -8.83
CA ALA A 89 -7.18 26.35 -8.04
C ALA A 89 -5.66 26.29 -8.30
N GLU A 90 -5.10 25.09 -8.43
CA GLU A 90 -3.67 24.92 -8.78
C GLU A 90 -3.41 25.37 -10.22
N MET A 91 -4.33 25.05 -11.14
CA MET A 91 -4.24 25.48 -12.53
C MET A 91 -4.27 27.01 -12.66
N GLN A 92 -5.17 27.68 -11.92
CA GLN A 92 -5.28 29.14 -11.86
C GLN A 92 -4.02 29.77 -11.26
N ALA A 93 -3.50 29.24 -10.15
CA ALA A 93 -2.28 29.77 -9.54
C ALA A 93 -1.07 29.66 -10.47
N ARG A 94 -0.93 28.55 -11.21
CA ARG A 94 0.11 28.38 -12.23
C ARG A 94 -0.08 29.33 -13.40
N ALA A 95 -1.32 29.52 -13.87
CA ALA A 95 -1.62 30.47 -14.94
C ALA A 95 -1.21 31.89 -14.55
N GLN A 96 -1.58 32.34 -13.35
CA GLN A 96 -1.20 33.66 -12.81
C GLN A 96 0.32 33.83 -12.70
N ALA A 97 1.04 32.80 -12.24
CA ALA A 97 2.50 32.85 -12.17
C ALA A 97 3.15 32.99 -13.56
N LEU A 98 2.64 32.27 -14.56
CA LEU A 98 3.10 32.37 -15.95
C LEU A 98 2.77 33.74 -16.56
N GLU A 99 1.61 34.31 -16.23
CA GLU A 99 1.24 35.66 -16.64
C GLU A 99 2.20 36.69 -16.08
N GLN A 100 2.47 36.64 -14.77
CA GLN A 100 3.43 37.54 -14.12
C GLN A 100 4.83 37.40 -14.72
N GLN A 101 5.28 36.17 -14.97
CA GLN A 101 6.56 35.91 -15.61
C GLN A 101 6.64 36.56 -17.00
N TYR A 102 5.62 36.38 -17.84
CA TYR A 102 5.60 36.93 -19.19
C TYR A 102 5.57 38.47 -19.19
N ILE A 103 4.76 39.08 -18.31
CA ILE A 103 4.63 40.53 -18.17
C ILE A 103 5.96 41.13 -17.68
N SER A 104 6.62 40.51 -16.70
CA SER A 104 7.87 41.02 -16.14
C SER A 104 9.03 41.10 -17.15
N GLN A 105 8.96 40.34 -18.24
CA GLN A 105 10.03 40.25 -19.25
C GLN A 105 9.80 41.17 -20.45
N ARG A 106 8.73 41.98 -20.46
CA ARG A 106 8.32 42.77 -21.64
C ARG A 106 7.76 44.14 -21.28
N GLU A 107 8.22 45.16 -21.99
CA GLU A 107 7.73 46.54 -21.84
C GLU A 107 6.32 46.74 -22.42
N GLN A 108 5.98 45.99 -23.48
CA GLN A 108 4.65 46.01 -24.10
C GLN A 108 4.05 44.60 -24.14
N VAL A 109 2.83 44.48 -23.63
CA VAL A 109 2.11 43.20 -23.53
C VAL A 109 0.99 43.16 -24.54
N ASN A 110 1.05 42.18 -25.45
CA ASN A 110 -0.06 41.83 -26.31
C ASN A 110 -0.86 40.69 -25.66
N GLU A 111 -2.13 40.92 -25.35
CA GLU A 111 -3.00 39.97 -24.64
C GLU A 111 -3.17 38.62 -25.36
N GLN A 112 -3.27 38.63 -26.69
CA GLN A 112 -3.41 37.38 -27.46
C GLN A 112 -2.14 36.53 -27.35
N LYS A 113 -0.97 37.18 -27.48
CA LYS A 113 0.32 36.49 -27.34
C LYS A 113 0.54 36.00 -25.90
N LEU A 114 0.09 36.76 -24.90
CA LEU A 114 0.11 36.35 -23.49
C LEU A 114 -0.74 35.09 -23.28
N LYS A 115 -2.01 35.11 -23.72
CA LYS A 115 -2.92 33.95 -23.61
C LYS A 115 -2.34 32.71 -24.31
N GLN A 116 -1.80 32.87 -25.52
CA GLN A 116 -1.15 31.77 -26.24
C GLN A 116 0.05 31.21 -25.48
N PHE A 117 0.91 32.08 -24.94
CA PHE A 117 2.05 31.67 -24.11
C PHE A 117 1.61 30.87 -22.88
N VAL A 118 0.64 31.40 -22.11
CA VAL A 118 0.14 30.75 -20.90
C VAL A 118 -0.46 29.38 -21.23
N ILE A 119 -1.32 29.27 -22.23
CA ILE A 119 -1.92 28.00 -22.65
C ILE A 119 -0.84 26.99 -23.09
N GLN A 120 0.14 27.44 -23.87
CA GLN A 120 1.23 26.58 -24.33
C GLN A 120 2.08 26.06 -23.17
N GLN A 121 2.41 26.92 -22.20
CA GLN A 121 3.18 26.55 -21.02
C GLN A 121 2.39 25.62 -20.10
N LEU A 122 1.10 25.89 -19.86
CA LEU A 122 0.24 25.02 -19.06
C LEU A 122 0.15 23.61 -19.67
N ARG A 123 -0.02 23.48 -20.98
CA ARG A 123 -0.03 22.17 -21.67
C ARG A 123 1.27 21.37 -21.48
N GLN A 124 2.39 22.04 -21.27
CA GLN A 124 3.70 21.38 -21.05
C GLN A 124 3.95 21.04 -19.58
N GLN A 125 3.37 21.81 -18.65
CA GLN A 125 3.63 21.69 -17.21
C GLN A 125 2.55 20.92 -16.43
N VAL A 126 1.35 20.81 -17.00
CA VAL A 126 0.20 20.14 -16.38
C VAL A 126 0.10 18.71 -16.90
N TYR A 127 -0.07 17.76 -15.98
CA TYR A 127 -0.33 16.38 -16.35
C TYR A 127 -1.73 16.25 -16.95
N HIS A 128 -1.82 15.79 -18.19
CA HIS A 128 -3.10 15.54 -18.84
C HIS A 128 -3.69 14.21 -18.35
N TRP A 129 -4.46 14.28 -17.27
CA TRP A 129 -5.17 13.13 -16.73
C TRP A 129 -6.31 12.72 -17.69
N GLN A 130 -6.42 11.42 -17.92
CA GLN A 130 -7.52 10.81 -18.67
C GLN A 130 -7.96 9.54 -17.95
N PRO A 131 -9.25 9.18 -17.94
CA PRO A 131 -9.67 7.92 -17.32
C PRO A 131 -9.06 6.70 -18.03
N LEU A 132 -8.82 5.62 -17.28
CA LEU A 132 -8.52 4.31 -17.89
C LEU A 132 -9.83 3.66 -18.32
N GLU A 133 -10.21 3.81 -19.58
CA GLU A 133 -11.47 3.25 -20.09
C GLU A 133 -11.48 1.71 -20.12
N MET A 134 -10.38 1.08 -20.57
CA MET A 134 -10.30 -0.38 -20.77
C MET A 134 -11.49 -0.86 -21.64
N ALA A 135 -11.55 -0.31 -22.85
CA ALA A 135 -12.73 -0.29 -23.71
C ALA A 135 -12.93 -1.57 -24.55
N SER A 136 -12.10 -2.60 -24.35
CA SER A 136 -12.20 -3.88 -25.06
C SER A 136 -11.79 -5.06 -24.17
N ALA A 137 -12.19 -6.27 -24.57
CA ALA A 137 -11.75 -7.51 -23.93
C ALA A 137 -10.22 -7.67 -23.97
N TYR A 138 -9.59 -7.29 -25.09
CA TYR A 138 -8.14 -7.27 -25.22
C TYR A 138 -7.48 -6.30 -24.21
N GLU A 139 -7.99 -5.08 -24.06
CA GLU A 139 -7.46 -4.13 -23.07
C GLU A 139 -7.61 -4.65 -21.63
N ALA A 140 -8.71 -5.33 -21.32
CA ALA A 140 -8.89 -5.99 -20.02
C ALA A 140 -7.89 -7.14 -19.82
N ALA A 141 -7.61 -7.93 -20.86
CA ALA A 141 -6.57 -8.97 -20.82
C ALA A 141 -5.18 -8.36 -20.60
N VAL A 142 -4.82 -7.29 -21.32
CA VAL A 142 -3.58 -6.53 -21.13
C VAL A 142 -3.48 -5.99 -19.70
N TYR A 143 -4.57 -5.46 -19.15
CA TYR A 143 -4.64 -5.04 -17.75
C TYR A 143 -4.36 -6.20 -16.79
N ALA A 144 -5.01 -7.35 -16.98
CA ALA A 144 -4.80 -8.54 -16.15
C ALA A 144 -3.33 -8.99 -16.18
N VAL A 145 -2.72 -9.05 -17.37
CA VAL A 145 -1.31 -9.42 -17.55
C VAL A 145 -0.38 -8.43 -16.83
N ALA A 146 -0.68 -7.14 -16.90
CA ALA A 146 0.13 -6.09 -16.27
C ALA A 146 0.00 -6.06 -14.75
N ARG A 147 -1.21 -6.29 -14.21
CA ARG A 147 -1.58 -5.91 -12.85
C ARG A 147 -1.89 -7.06 -11.91
N LEU A 148 -2.39 -8.18 -12.40
CA LEU A 148 -2.92 -9.24 -11.52
C LEU A 148 -1.88 -9.76 -10.53
N ALA A 149 -0.68 -10.11 -10.99
CA ALA A 149 0.40 -10.61 -10.13
C ALA A 149 0.93 -9.59 -9.11
N PRO A 150 1.37 -8.37 -9.49
CA PRO A 150 1.85 -7.39 -8.52
C PRO A 150 0.76 -6.94 -7.55
N GLU A 151 -0.49 -6.84 -8.00
CA GLU A 151 -1.61 -6.42 -7.16
C GLU A 151 -2.02 -7.50 -6.15
N PHE A 152 -2.12 -8.75 -6.59
CA PHE A 152 -2.34 -9.90 -5.70
C PHE A 152 -1.28 -9.94 -4.58
N ALA A 153 -0.01 -9.80 -4.94
CA ALA A 153 1.09 -9.84 -3.97
C ALA A 153 1.01 -8.66 -2.98
N SER A 154 0.67 -7.46 -3.46
CA SER A 154 0.54 -6.25 -2.64
C SER A 154 -0.63 -6.36 -1.66
N LEU A 155 -1.80 -6.82 -2.14
CA LEU A 155 -2.98 -7.06 -1.30
C LEU A 155 -2.71 -8.14 -0.25
N LEU A 156 -2.12 -9.27 -0.66
CA LEU A 156 -1.77 -10.34 0.27
C LEU A 156 -0.73 -9.87 1.31
N TYR A 157 0.23 -9.02 0.92
CA TYR A 157 1.16 -8.39 1.85
C TYR A 157 0.41 -7.53 2.90
N CYS A 158 -0.52 -6.67 2.48
CA CYS A 158 -1.34 -5.85 3.37
C CYS A 158 -2.25 -6.71 4.27
N PHE A 159 -2.93 -7.72 3.73
CA PHE A 159 -3.80 -8.62 4.48
C PHE A 159 -3.02 -9.39 5.56
N ARG A 160 -1.78 -9.81 5.27
CA ARG A 160 -0.90 -10.41 6.27
C ARG A 160 -0.51 -9.46 7.40
N GLN A 161 -0.46 -8.14 7.16
CA GLN A 161 -0.23 -7.18 8.25
C GLN A 161 -1.38 -7.15 9.26
N VAL A 162 -2.61 -7.35 8.78
CA VAL A 162 -3.81 -7.49 9.62
C VAL A 162 -3.78 -8.83 10.33
N ALA A 163 -3.65 -9.94 9.60
CA ALA A 163 -3.66 -11.28 10.19
C ALA A 163 -2.52 -11.51 11.21
N ALA A 164 -1.39 -10.82 11.06
CA ALA A 164 -0.30 -10.87 12.04
C ALA A 164 -0.62 -10.16 13.36
N ARG A 165 -1.46 -9.11 13.32
CA ARG A 165 -1.88 -8.32 14.50
C ARG A 165 -3.16 -8.85 15.14
N ASP A 166 -4.06 -9.36 14.31
CA ASP A 166 -5.34 -9.93 14.71
C ASP A 166 -5.50 -11.31 14.05
N PRO A 167 -4.92 -12.37 14.65
CA PRO A 167 -5.01 -13.73 14.11
C PRO A 167 -6.44 -14.30 14.08
N ALA A 168 -7.34 -13.74 14.90
CA ALA A 168 -8.74 -14.14 14.92
C ALA A 168 -9.51 -13.56 13.73
N PHE A 169 -9.01 -12.46 13.13
CA PHE A 169 -9.66 -11.82 12.00
C PHE A 169 -9.83 -12.77 10.80
N GLY A 170 -11.02 -12.66 10.20
CA GLY A 170 -11.43 -13.44 9.05
C GLY A 170 -12.69 -12.80 8.49
N PRO A 171 -12.60 -12.01 7.42
CA PRO A 171 -13.72 -11.20 6.97
C PRO A 171 -14.77 -12.09 6.30
N GLN A 172 -15.97 -12.15 6.89
CA GLN A 172 -17.13 -12.84 6.30
C GLN A 172 -17.61 -12.20 5.00
N ALA A 173 -17.50 -10.87 4.91
CA ALA A 173 -17.83 -10.12 3.71
C ALA A 173 -16.70 -9.14 3.35
N VAL A 174 -16.38 -9.03 2.06
CA VAL A 174 -15.36 -8.12 1.54
C VAL A 174 -15.97 -7.20 0.49
N LEU A 175 -15.87 -5.88 0.70
CA LEU A 175 -16.19 -4.89 -0.31
C LEU A 175 -14.89 -4.41 -0.98
N SER A 176 -14.75 -4.57 -2.29
CA SER A 176 -13.60 -4.12 -3.06
C SER A 176 -14.03 -3.08 -4.09
N TYR A 177 -13.67 -1.81 -3.87
CA TYR A 177 -13.88 -0.74 -4.84
C TYR A 177 -12.74 -0.65 -5.85
N GLY A 178 -13.06 -0.48 -7.13
CA GLY A 178 -12.10 -0.61 -8.22
C GLY A 178 -11.58 -2.04 -8.31
N SER A 179 -12.45 -3.04 -8.19
CA SER A 179 -12.04 -4.44 -8.08
C SER A 179 -11.30 -4.97 -9.29
N ALA A 180 -11.41 -4.28 -10.44
CA ALA A 180 -10.79 -4.67 -11.71
C ALA A 180 -10.99 -6.16 -11.97
N VAL A 181 -9.89 -6.90 -12.13
CA VAL A 181 -9.86 -8.35 -12.42
C VAL A 181 -9.91 -9.24 -11.16
N GLY A 182 -10.29 -8.69 -10.02
CA GLY A 182 -10.59 -9.45 -8.80
C GLY A 182 -9.39 -9.83 -7.94
N ALA A 183 -8.25 -9.13 -8.03
CA ALA A 183 -7.06 -9.46 -7.24
C ALA A 183 -7.32 -9.55 -5.73
N ALA A 184 -8.21 -8.68 -5.20
CA ALA A 184 -8.62 -8.67 -3.79
C ALA A 184 -9.40 -9.93 -3.38
N LEU A 185 -10.28 -10.44 -4.25
CA LEU A 185 -11.02 -11.70 -4.03
C LEU A 185 -10.03 -12.85 -3.82
N TRP A 186 -9.09 -12.99 -4.74
CA TRP A 186 -8.11 -14.07 -4.72
C TRP A 186 -7.13 -13.96 -3.56
N ALA A 187 -6.65 -12.76 -3.24
CA ALA A 187 -5.79 -12.54 -2.07
C ALA A 187 -6.53 -12.85 -0.76
N ALA A 188 -7.81 -12.49 -0.65
CA ALA A 188 -8.60 -12.73 0.55
C ALA A 188 -8.87 -14.22 0.76
N ARG A 189 -9.33 -14.93 -0.29
CA ARG A 189 -9.53 -16.39 -0.26
C ARG A 189 -8.24 -17.16 0.01
N HIS A 190 -7.11 -16.67 -0.50
CA HIS A 190 -5.82 -17.29 -0.26
C HIS A 190 -5.35 -17.17 1.20
N LEU A 191 -5.60 -16.03 1.86
CA LEU A 191 -5.17 -15.84 3.25
C LEU A 191 -6.17 -16.38 4.28
N TRP A 192 -7.46 -16.21 4.01
CA TRP A 192 -8.57 -16.61 4.88
C TRP A 192 -9.47 -17.61 4.16
N PRO A 193 -8.97 -18.84 3.91
CA PRO A 193 -9.77 -19.89 3.29
C PRO A 193 -11.05 -20.13 4.11
N ASP A 194 -12.15 -20.37 3.42
CA ASP A 194 -13.48 -20.70 3.98
C ASP A 194 -14.12 -19.62 4.89
N LYS A 195 -13.44 -18.48 5.13
CA LYS A 195 -13.99 -17.38 5.93
C LYS A 195 -14.67 -16.31 5.09
N VAL A 196 -14.34 -16.20 3.80
CA VAL A 196 -14.92 -15.21 2.89
C VAL A 196 -16.22 -15.76 2.31
N ALA A 197 -17.35 -15.47 2.96
CA ALA A 197 -18.67 -15.92 2.54
C ALA A 197 -19.26 -15.05 1.43
N GLU A 198 -18.92 -13.76 1.40
CA GLU A 198 -19.39 -12.81 0.39
C GLU A 198 -18.25 -11.90 -0.08
N PHE A 199 -18.16 -11.70 -1.39
CA PHE A 199 -17.31 -10.70 -2.02
C PHE A 199 -18.15 -9.79 -2.91
N VAL A 200 -18.09 -8.48 -2.64
CA VAL A 200 -18.73 -7.45 -3.44
C VAL A 200 -17.66 -6.65 -4.16
N GLY A 201 -17.54 -6.82 -5.47
CA GLY A 201 -16.63 -6.06 -6.33
C GLY A 201 -17.35 -4.88 -7.01
N ILE A 202 -16.82 -3.67 -6.86
CA ILE A 202 -17.29 -2.49 -7.60
C ILE A 202 -16.31 -2.20 -8.73
N GLU A 203 -16.74 -2.34 -9.98
CA GLU A 203 -15.95 -2.03 -11.17
C GLU A 203 -16.86 -1.53 -12.29
N ARG A 204 -16.71 -0.25 -12.64
CA ARG A 204 -17.54 0.42 -13.65
C ARG A 204 -17.20 -0.02 -15.08
N ARG A 205 -15.96 -0.50 -15.30
CA ARG A 205 -15.47 -0.87 -16.63
C ARG A 205 -15.92 -2.28 -16.96
N ARG A 206 -16.86 -2.36 -17.89
CA ARG A 206 -17.54 -3.59 -18.30
C ARG A 206 -16.57 -4.76 -18.53
N TYR A 207 -15.57 -4.59 -19.39
CA TYR A 207 -14.66 -5.68 -19.76
C TYR A 207 -13.79 -6.18 -18.61
N LEU A 208 -13.40 -5.30 -17.67
CA LEU A 208 -12.69 -5.72 -16.45
C LEU A 208 -13.60 -6.50 -15.51
N SER A 209 -14.84 -6.05 -15.35
CA SER A 209 -15.84 -6.77 -14.53
C SER A 209 -16.21 -8.12 -15.14
N GLU A 210 -16.37 -8.21 -16.46
CA GLU A 210 -16.63 -9.46 -17.17
C GLU A 210 -15.46 -10.43 -17.02
N LEU A 211 -14.21 -9.94 -17.20
CA LEU A 211 -13.02 -10.75 -16.97
C LEU A 211 -12.90 -11.20 -15.51
N CYS A 212 -13.23 -10.35 -14.53
CA CYS A 212 -13.27 -10.72 -13.12
C CYS A 212 -14.22 -11.89 -12.85
N ALA A 213 -15.46 -11.82 -13.37
CA ALA A 213 -16.43 -12.91 -13.27
C ALA A 213 -15.89 -14.18 -13.92
N LEU A 214 -15.38 -14.07 -15.15
CA LEU A 214 -14.82 -15.19 -15.89
C LEU A 214 -13.68 -15.87 -15.12
N LEU A 215 -12.76 -15.09 -14.53
CA LEU A 215 -11.67 -15.61 -13.70
C LEU A 215 -12.19 -16.30 -12.43
N ALA A 216 -13.20 -15.73 -11.76
CA ALA A 216 -13.82 -16.32 -10.58
C ALA A 216 -14.46 -17.69 -10.87
N HIS A 217 -14.90 -17.94 -12.12
CA HIS A 217 -15.49 -19.21 -12.56
C HIS A 217 -14.47 -20.12 -13.27
N GLY A 218 -13.19 -19.90 -13.04
CA GLY A 218 -12.13 -20.74 -13.58
C GLY A 218 -11.85 -20.51 -15.06
N GLY A 219 -12.18 -19.35 -15.63
CA GLY A 219 -11.88 -19.02 -17.01
C GLY A 219 -12.76 -19.75 -18.03
N ARG A 220 -13.97 -20.13 -17.62
CA ARG A 220 -14.93 -20.91 -18.42
C ARG A 220 -16.26 -20.17 -18.49
N ALA A 221 -16.69 -19.81 -19.70
CA ALA A 221 -17.91 -19.04 -19.91
C ALA A 221 -19.20 -19.84 -19.61
N ASP A 222 -19.11 -21.17 -19.68
CA ASP A 222 -20.17 -22.14 -19.42
C ASP A 222 -20.29 -22.54 -17.94
N ALA A 223 -19.31 -22.19 -17.11
CA ALA A 223 -19.34 -22.52 -15.69
C ALA A 223 -20.41 -21.68 -14.94
N PRO A 224 -21.13 -22.28 -13.98
CA PRO A 224 -22.13 -21.56 -13.21
C PRO A 224 -21.46 -20.42 -12.41
N PRO A 225 -22.15 -19.27 -12.23
CA PRO A 225 -21.63 -18.20 -11.41
C PRO A 225 -21.37 -18.65 -9.98
N ASP A 226 -20.25 -18.21 -9.43
CA ASP A 226 -19.90 -18.34 -8.02
C ASP A 226 -20.91 -17.50 -7.19
N PRO A 227 -21.78 -18.14 -6.39
CA PRO A 227 -22.86 -17.47 -5.69
C PRO A 227 -22.37 -16.52 -4.59
N SER A 228 -21.09 -16.59 -4.22
CA SER A 228 -20.48 -15.70 -3.22
C SER A 228 -19.84 -14.44 -3.82
N VAL A 229 -19.84 -14.29 -5.15
CA VAL A 229 -19.19 -13.18 -5.85
C VAL A 229 -20.22 -12.28 -6.52
N PHE A 230 -20.35 -11.06 -6.01
CA PHE A 230 -21.27 -10.04 -6.51
C PHE A 230 -20.51 -8.89 -7.14
N LEU A 231 -20.59 -8.78 -8.47
CA LEU A 231 -19.98 -7.65 -9.19
C LEU A 231 -21.03 -6.60 -9.52
N ARG A 232 -20.70 -5.32 -9.31
CA ARG A 232 -21.57 -4.16 -9.55
C ARG A 232 -20.77 -3.03 -10.19
N PRO A 233 -21.38 -2.22 -11.07
CA PRO A 233 -20.68 -1.10 -11.69
C PRO A 233 -20.50 0.09 -10.74
N LEU A 234 -21.39 0.26 -9.76
CA LEU A 234 -21.46 1.41 -8.87
C LEU A 234 -21.71 0.98 -7.42
N LEU A 235 -21.23 1.80 -6.48
CA LEU A 235 -21.58 1.66 -5.07
C LEU A 235 -23.09 1.89 -4.86
N PRO A 236 -23.76 1.12 -4.00
CA PRO A 236 -25.16 1.40 -3.64
C PRO A 236 -25.29 2.78 -2.97
N SER A 237 -26.30 3.59 -3.29
CA SER A 237 -26.44 4.94 -2.71
C SER A 237 -26.53 4.95 -1.17
N SER A 238 -27.08 3.90 -0.58
CA SER A 238 -27.16 3.71 0.88
C SER A 238 -25.90 3.04 1.44
N SER A 239 -25.35 3.57 2.53
CA SER A 239 -24.24 2.99 3.31
C SER A 239 -24.70 2.14 4.51
N ARG A 240 -25.99 1.72 4.54
CA ARG A 240 -26.54 0.85 5.59
C ARG A 240 -25.82 -0.49 5.72
N LEU A 241 -25.44 -1.10 4.59
CA LEU A 241 -24.64 -2.31 4.58
C LEU A 241 -23.18 -1.97 4.88
N ARG A 242 -22.64 -2.62 5.91
CA ARG A 242 -21.26 -2.43 6.36
C ARG A 242 -20.49 -3.74 6.30
N TYR A 243 -19.20 -3.66 5.99
CA TYR A 243 -18.34 -4.79 5.71
C TYR A 243 -17.19 -4.86 6.72
N PRO A 244 -16.80 -6.06 7.18
CA PRO A 244 -15.63 -6.23 8.05
C PRO A 244 -14.31 -5.91 7.33
N LEU A 245 -14.27 -6.00 6.00
CA LEU A 245 -13.14 -5.58 5.19
C LEU A 245 -13.62 -4.77 3.98
N VAL A 246 -13.13 -3.53 3.88
CA VAL A 246 -13.31 -2.64 2.71
C VAL A 246 -11.94 -2.37 2.10
N VAL A 247 -11.82 -2.54 0.79
CA VAL A 247 -10.56 -2.39 0.05
C VAL A 247 -10.77 -1.42 -1.11
N ALA A 248 -9.83 -0.50 -1.31
CA ALA A 248 -9.67 0.23 -2.56
C ALA A 248 -8.20 0.20 -2.97
N ALA A 249 -7.89 -0.57 -4.02
CA ALA A 249 -6.54 -0.72 -4.52
C ALA A 249 -6.41 -0.03 -5.89
N HIS A 250 -5.52 0.95 -5.96
CA HIS A 250 -5.23 1.72 -7.19
C HIS A 250 -6.45 2.42 -7.77
N ALA A 251 -7.36 2.86 -6.89
CA ALA A 251 -8.62 3.49 -7.26
C ALA A 251 -8.63 5.01 -7.00
N LEU A 252 -7.77 5.51 -6.10
CA LEU A 252 -7.73 6.93 -5.73
C LEU A 252 -7.11 7.76 -6.86
N MET A 253 -6.09 7.23 -7.54
CA MET A 253 -5.47 7.84 -8.72
C MET A 253 -6.45 8.00 -9.91
N GLU A 254 -7.50 7.19 -9.91
CA GLU A 254 -8.49 7.11 -10.98
C GLU A 254 -9.72 8.01 -10.73
N GLN A 255 -9.72 8.77 -9.64
CA GLN A 255 -10.77 9.74 -9.36
C GLN A 255 -10.53 11.03 -10.14
N PRO A 256 -11.56 11.60 -10.78
CA PRO A 256 -11.43 12.72 -11.72
C PRO A 256 -11.23 14.08 -11.02
N SER A 257 -11.39 14.16 -9.71
CA SER A 257 -11.12 15.34 -8.90
C SER A 257 -10.74 14.98 -7.46
N GLN A 258 -10.19 15.93 -6.72
CA GLN A 258 -9.98 15.82 -5.28
C GLN A 258 -11.30 15.65 -4.53
N SER A 259 -12.35 16.40 -4.88
CA SER A 259 -13.65 16.28 -4.20
C SER A 259 -14.20 14.85 -4.30
N GLU A 260 -14.29 14.31 -5.51
CA GLU A 260 -14.81 12.95 -5.73
C GLU A 260 -13.96 11.88 -5.04
N ARG A 261 -12.64 12.10 -4.99
CA ARG A 261 -11.74 11.20 -4.25
C ARG A 261 -12.00 11.21 -2.75
N LEU A 262 -12.18 12.38 -2.15
CA LEU A 262 -12.47 12.50 -0.72
C LEU A 262 -13.88 11.96 -0.39
N GLU A 263 -14.86 12.21 -1.26
CA GLU A 263 -16.22 11.65 -1.15
C GLU A 263 -16.21 10.12 -1.22
N LEU A 264 -15.43 9.55 -2.15
CA LEU A 264 -15.22 8.10 -2.23
C LEU A 264 -14.63 7.57 -0.92
N VAL A 265 -13.56 8.17 -0.40
CA VAL A 265 -12.94 7.76 0.87
C VAL A 265 -13.94 7.80 2.03
N CYS A 266 -14.73 8.87 2.13
CA CYS A 266 -15.82 8.99 3.12
C CYS A 266 -16.85 7.87 2.96
N SER A 267 -17.33 7.61 1.74
CA SER A 267 -18.32 6.57 1.44
C SER A 267 -17.82 5.16 1.79
N LEU A 268 -16.55 4.87 1.48
CA LEU A 268 -15.91 3.59 1.85
C LEU A 268 -15.73 3.47 3.36
N TRP A 269 -15.37 4.56 4.04
CA TRP A 269 -15.27 4.58 5.49
C TRP A 269 -16.61 4.33 6.16
N ASP A 270 -17.70 4.97 5.70
CA ASP A 270 -19.04 4.77 6.26
C ASP A 270 -19.54 3.32 6.09
N ARG A 271 -19.08 2.62 5.05
CA ARG A 271 -19.33 1.18 4.80
C ARG A 271 -18.42 0.25 5.57
N THR A 272 -17.46 0.75 6.32
CA THR A 272 -16.61 -0.08 7.18
C THR A 272 -17.35 -0.40 8.47
N ALA A 273 -17.51 -1.68 8.81
CA ALA A 273 -18.20 -2.12 10.03
C ALA A 273 -17.43 -1.71 11.29
N PRO A 274 -18.10 -1.60 12.46
CA PRO A 274 -17.39 -1.56 13.75
C PRO A 274 -16.46 -2.76 13.89
N GLY A 275 -15.21 -2.53 14.32
CA GLY A 275 -14.13 -3.51 14.33
C GLY A 275 -13.53 -3.84 12.95
N GLY A 276 -14.13 -3.35 11.86
CA GLY A 276 -13.72 -3.59 10.49
C GLY A 276 -12.51 -2.76 10.06
N ARG A 277 -11.95 -3.13 8.90
CA ARG A 277 -10.80 -2.45 8.28
C ARG A 277 -11.17 -1.77 6.97
N LEU A 278 -10.69 -0.55 6.79
CA LEU A 278 -10.57 0.12 5.50
C LEU A 278 -9.12 0.04 5.04
N MET A 279 -8.88 -0.54 3.86
CA MET A 279 -7.57 -0.68 3.25
C MET A 279 -7.50 0.13 1.96
N LEU A 280 -6.58 1.09 1.91
CA LEU A 280 -6.33 1.92 0.74
C LEU A 280 -4.91 1.66 0.25
N LEU A 281 -4.76 1.29 -1.02
CA LEU A 281 -3.47 0.97 -1.63
C LEU A 281 -3.30 1.79 -2.91
N GLU A 282 -2.09 2.30 -3.12
CA GLU A 282 -1.68 2.96 -4.36
C GLU A 282 -0.27 2.53 -4.76
N THR A 283 0.10 2.83 -6.00
CA THR A 283 1.46 2.60 -6.48
C THR A 283 2.44 3.42 -5.63
N GLY A 284 3.57 2.82 -5.24
CA GLY A 284 4.61 3.44 -4.40
C GLY A 284 5.41 4.57 -5.09
N THR A 285 4.72 5.54 -5.68
CA THR A 285 5.26 6.79 -6.23
C THR A 285 4.99 7.95 -5.27
N ASN A 286 5.56 9.13 -5.54
CA ASN A 286 5.21 10.34 -4.78
C ASN A 286 3.71 10.65 -4.86
N ALA A 287 3.13 10.57 -6.06
CA ALA A 287 1.71 10.82 -6.28
C ALA A 287 0.85 9.81 -5.50
N GLY A 288 1.10 8.50 -5.66
CA GLY A 288 0.32 7.48 -4.95
C GLY A 288 0.48 7.54 -3.44
N PHE A 289 1.67 7.87 -2.92
CA PHE A 289 1.88 8.12 -1.50
C PHE A 289 1.05 9.29 -0.97
N LEU A 290 1.04 10.42 -1.69
CA LEU A 290 0.29 11.61 -1.27
C LEU A 290 -1.23 11.35 -1.22
N LEU A 291 -1.78 10.60 -2.18
CA LEU A 291 -3.19 10.22 -2.19
C LEU A 291 -3.56 9.34 -0.97
N VAL A 292 -2.70 8.37 -0.63
CA VAL A 292 -2.89 7.52 0.55
C VAL A 292 -2.77 8.31 1.84
N LEU A 293 -1.83 9.26 1.91
CA LEU A 293 -1.64 10.14 3.07
C LEU A 293 -2.85 11.07 3.26
N GLU A 294 -3.34 11.69 2.19
CA GLU A 294 -4.55 12.53 2.19
C GLU A 294 -5.77 11.75 2.70
N ALA A 295 -5.99 10.55 2.17
CA ALA A 295 -7.11 9.71 2.59
C ALA A 295 -7.00 9.26 4.06
N ARG A 296 -5.78 8.90 4.49
CA ARG A 296 -5.49 8.58 5.90
C ARG A 296 -5.87 9.75 6.81
N ASP A 297 -5.36 10.93 6.51
CA ASP A 297 -5.52 12.10 7.38
C ASP A 297 -6.97 12.63 7.35
N LEU A 298 -7.69 12.47 6.22
CA LEU A 298 -9.13 12.71 6.17
C LEU A 298 -9.89 11.82 7.16
N VAL A 299 -9.71 10.50 7.10
CA VAL A 299 -10.47 9.57 7.95
C VAL A 299 -10.16 9.76 9.43
N LEU A 300 -8.88 9.97 9.79
CA LEU A 300 -8.48 10.26 11.16
C LEU A 300 -9.10 11.56 11.68
N ARG A 301 -9.15 12.62 10.87
CA ARG A 301 -9.81 13.89 11.23
C ARG A 301 -11.32 13.73 11.40
N LEU A 302 -12.00 13.04 10.48
CA LEU A 302 -13.45 12.82 10.56
C LEU A 302 -13.86 12.06 11.82
N ALA A 303 -13.08 11.05 12.20
CA ALA A 303 -13.34 10.28 13.41
C ALA A 303 -13.11 11.10 14.68
N ALA A 304 -12.12 11.99 14.70
CA ALA A 304 -11.90 12.92 15.80
C ALA A 304 -13.08 13.91 15.98
N GLN A 305 -13.77 14.28 14.89
CA GLN A 305 -14.90 15.22 14.91
C GLN A 305 -16.24 14.57 15.28
N ARG A 306 -16.49 13.31 14.92
CA ARG A 306 -17.78 12.61 15.12
C ARG A 306 -17.88 11.90 16.49
N ASP A 307 -17.84 12.67 17.59
CA ASP A 307 -17.96 12.18 18.98
C ASP A 307 -16.94 11.10 19.39
N GLY A 308 -15.73 11.15 18.82
CA GLY A 308 -14.62 10.30 19.25
C GLY A 308 -14.81 8.81 18.96
N ALA A 309 -15.63 8.45 17.95
CA ALA A 309 -15.70 7.08 17.45
C ALA A 309 -14.26 6.60 17.14
N PRO A 310 -13.73 5.64 17.92
CA PRO A 310 -12.30 5.43 17.92
C PRO A 310 -11.87 4.86 16.56
N VAL A 311 -10.81 5.44 16.00
CA VAL A 311 -10.13 4.95 14.80
C VAL A 311 -8.65 4.95 15.09
N HIS A 312 -7.94 4.03 14.45
CA HIS A 312 -6.49 4.06 14.48
C HIS A 312 -5.92 3.43 13.21
N VAL A 313 -4.68 3.81 12.90
CA VAL A 313 -3.86 3.17 11.88
C VAL A 313 -3.37 1.83 12.44
N GLU A 314 -3.79 0.75 11.79
CA GLU A 314 -3.37 -0.62 12.10
C GLU A 314 -2.06 -0.96 11.35
N ALA A 315 -1.88 -0.43 10.12
CA ALA A 315 -0.65 -0.51 9.34
C ALA A 315 -0.63 0.56 8.23
N PRO A 316 0.54 0.90 7.65
CA PRO A 316 1.90 0.53 8.03
C PRO A 316 2.44 1.35 9.21
N CYS A 317 1.92 2.56 9.41
CA CYS A 317 2.40 3.50 10.42
C CYS A 317 2.08 2.94 11.81
N PRO A 318 3.05 2.94 12.75
CA PRO A 318 2.82 2.54 14.14
C PRO A 318 2.16 3.64 14.99
N HIS A 319 1.76 4.75 14.37
CA HIS A 319 1.23 5.95 15.02
C HIS A 319 0.09 6.56 14.18
N ASP A 320 -0.71 7.39 14.85
CA ASP A 320 -1.88 8.06 14.27
C ASP A 320 -1.60 9.54 13.93
N GLY A 321 -0.50 10.11 14.43
CA GLY A 321 -0.10 11.50 14.15
C GLY A 321 0.41 11.74 12.72
N GLU A 322 0.89 12.96 12.44
CA GLU A 322 1.46 13.33 11.14
C GLU A 322 2.62 12.40 10.72
N CYS A 323 2.75 12.11 9.42
CA CYS A 323 3.82 11.25 8.91
C CYS A 323 5.18 11.96 8.96
N PRO A 324 6.13 11.55 9.83
CA PRO A 324 7.38 12.27 10.01
C PRO A 324 8.34 12.16 8.82
N ARG A 325 8.13 11.18 7.92
CA ARG A 325 8.88 11.07 6.66
C ARG A 325 8.50 12.14 5.65
N PHE A 326 7.23 12.51 5.64
CA PHE A 326 6.76 13.52 4.70
C PHE A 326 6.98 14.91 5.28
N SER A 327 6.55 15.15 6.52
CA SER A 327 6.62 16.49 7.12
C SER A 327 8.05 17.02 7.29
N ARG A 328 9.04 16.15 7.50
CA ARG A 328 10.45 16.56 7.68
C ARG A 328 11.28 16.58 6.41
N SER A 329 10.89 15.85 5.37
CA SER A 329 11.79 15.60 4.23
C SER A 329 11.11 15.42 2.88
N LEU A 330 9.80 15.62 2.82
CA LEU A 330 8.97 15.44 1.61
C LEU A 330 9.21 14.09 0.93
N THR A 331 9.62 13.08 1.69
CA THR A 331 10.02 11.78 1.16
C THR A 331 8.85 10.82 1.31
N PRO A 332 8.39 10.19 0.22
CA PRO A 332 7.26 9.26 0.29
C PRO A 332 7.58 8.06 1.17
N CYS A 333 6.62 7.67 2.02
CA CYS A 333 6.70 6.42 2.76
C CYS A 333 6.03 5.28 1.98
N HIS A 334 6.80 4.65 1.08
CA HIS A 334 6.38 3.47 0.32
C HIS A 334 7.24 2.25 0.67
N PHE A 335 6.85 1.09 0.15
CA PHE A 335 7.51 -0.21 0.31
C PHE A 335 7.65 -0.92 -1.04
N ARG A 336 8.38 -2.03 -1.05
CA ARG A 336 8.56 -2.89 -2.23
C ARG A 336 8.13 -4.31 -1.90
N VAL A 337 7.11 -4.80 -2.60
CA VAL A 337 6.58 -6.15 -2.40
C VAL A 337 7.13 -7.08 -3.47
N PRO A 338 7.88 -8.14 -3.10
CA PRO A 338 8.37 -9.11 -4.06
C PRO A 338 7.23 -9.97 -4.60
N TYR A 339 7.25 -10.28 -5.90
CA TYR A 339 6.26 -11.13 -6.56
C TYR A 339 6.84 -11.90 -7.74
N TRP A 340 6.21 -13.03 -8.06
CA TRP A 340 6.50 -13.78 -9.27
C TRP A 340 5.57 -13.31 -10.40
N PRO A 341 6.11 -12.94 -11.58
CA PRO A 341 5.30 -12.60 -12.74
C PRO A 341 4.37 -13.74 -13.19
N LEU A 342 3.39 -13.41 -14.04
CA LEU A 342 2.49 -14.43 -14.61
C LEU A 342 3.21 -15.31 -15.64
N ALA A 343 3.06 -16.63 -15.50
CA ALA A 343 3.64 -17.63 -16.40
C ALA A 343 2.73 -17.92 -17.61
N LEU A 344 2.37 -16.93 -18.43
CA LEU A 344 1.36 -17.12 -19.49
C LEU A 344 1.79 -18.05 -20.66
N GLY A 345 3.10 -18.28 -20.85
CA GLY A 345 3.62 -19.14 -21.93
C GLY A 345 4.20 -20.48 -21.46
N GLY A 346 3.72 -21.01 -20.33
CA GLY A 346 4.18 -22.30 -19.78
C GLY A 346 5.54 -22.28 -19.06
N ALA A 347 6.47 -21.42 -19.47
CA ALA A 347 7.73 -21.21 -18.75
C ALA A 347 7.52 -20.44 -17.44
N ALA A 348 8.12 -20.92 -16.34
CA ALA A 348 8.17 -20.19 -15.09
C ALA A 348 8.93 -18.86 -15.28
N PRO A 349 8.53 -17.77 -14.59
CA PRO A 349 9.26 -16.52 -14.65
C PRO A 349 10.69 -16.70 -14.14
N ALA A 350 11.67 -16.18 -14.88
CA ALA A 350 13.08 -16.34 -14.55
C ALA A 350 13.50 -15.56 -13.28
N GLU A 351 12.78 -14.50 -12.92
CA GLU A 351 13.17 -13.59 -11.86
C GLU A 351 12.00 -13.07 -11.02
N VAL A 352 12.29 -12.77 -9.76
CA VAL A 352 11.39 -12.06 -8.84
C VAL A 352 11.37 -10.59 -9.18
N ARG A 353 10.17 -10.03 -9.36
CA ARG A 353 9.96 -8.59 -9.52
C ARG A 353 9.49 -7.95 -8.23
N HIS A 354 9.53 -6.62 -8.17
CA HIS A 354 9.16 -5.86 -6.98
C HIS A 354 8.11 -4.80 -7.31
N ALA A 355 6.93 -4.92 -6.73
CA ALA A 355 5.85 -3.95 -6.87
C ALA A 355 6.05 -2.81 -5.86
N PRO A 356 6.15 -1.53 -6.30
CA PRO A 356 6.16 -0.41 -5.39
C PRO A 356 4.75 -0.18 -4.80
N LEU A 357 4.67 0.00 -3.49
CA LEU A 357 3.40 0.05 -2.75
C LEU A 357 3.39 1.19 -1.72
N SER A 358 2.37 2.04 -1.78
CA SER A 358 1.94 2.93 -0.69
C SER A 358 0.60 2.42 -0.19
N TYR A 359 0.41 2.29 1.13
CA TYR A 359 -0.86 1.81 1.65
C TYR A 359 -1.15 2.33 3.06
N VAL A 360 -2.41 2.25 3.45
CA VAL A 360 -2.87 2.41 4.83
C VAL A 360 -3.98 1.39 5.13
N VAL A 361 -3.98 0.90 6.37
CA VAL A 361 -5.03 0.09 6.96
C VAL A 361 -5.54 0.85 8.16
N LEU A 362 -6.80 1.27 8.10
CA LEU A 362 -7.49 1.97 9.17
C LEU A 362 -8.50 1.02 9.80
N ARG A 363 -8.46 0.88 11.12
CA ARG A 363 -9.41 0.05 11.87
C ARG A 363 -10.44 0.94 12.54
N LYS A 364 -11.72 0.65 12.31
CA LYS A 364 -12.84 1.32 12.99
C LYS A 364 -13.01 0.69 14.37
N GLY A 365 -12.45 1.30 15.39
CA GLY A 365 -12.49 0.82 16.77
C GLY A 365 -11.29 1.31 17.57
N ALA A 366 -11.35 1.11 18.89
CA ALA A 366 -10.23 1.40 19.79
C ALA A 366 -9.01 0.56 19.40
N ARG A 367 -7.83 1.14 19.57
CA ARG A 367 -6.58 0.39 19.48
C ARG A 367 -6.59 -0.67 20.59
N PRO A 368 -6.38 -1.96 20.28
CA PRO A 368 -6.35 -2.99 21.30
C PRO A 368 -5.27 -2.69 22.35
N ALA A 369 -5.58 -2.91 23.64
CA ALA A 369 -4.62 -2.65 24.73
C ALA A 369 -3.31 -3.45 24.61
N GLY A 370 -3.33 -4.59 23.90
CA GLY A 370 -2.16 -5.42 23.63
C GLY A 370 -1.38 -5.04 22.35
N ASP A 371 -1.77 -3.99 21.63
CA ASP A 371 -1.02 -3.53 20.45
C ASP A 371 0.32 -2.93 20.88
N ARG A 372 1.40 -3.66 20.57
CA ARG A 372 2.78 -3.26 20.93
C ARG A 372 3.27 -2.05 20.15
N GLN A 373 2.60 -1.69 19.05
CA GLN A 373 3.00 -0.59 18.16
C GLN A 373 4.49 -0.60 17.80
N TRP A 374 5.03 -1.80 17.54
CA TRP A 374 6.43 -1.99 17.20
C TRP A 374 6.87 -1.07 16.06
N PRO A 375 8.08 -0.48 16.15
CA PRO A 375 8.57 0.44 15.16
C PRO A 375 8.66 -0.20 13.77
N ARG A 376 8.36 0.59 12.74
CA ARG A 376 8.40 0.17 11.34
C ARG A 376 9.77 0.44 10.75
N VAL A 377 10.38 -0.55 10.11
CA VAL A 377 11.56 -0.34 9.26
C VAL A 377 11.14 0.39 8.00
N VAL A 378 11.60 1.62 7.81
CA VAL A 378 11.13 2.52 6.73
C VAL A 378 12.16 2.75 5.61
N GLN A 379 13.33 2.09 5.69
CA GLN A 379 14.35 2.07 4.64
C GLN A 379 15.07 0.72 4.59
N PRO A 380 15.78 0.39 3.50
CA PRO A 380 16.62 -0.80 3.43
C PRO A 380 17.60 -0.89 4.60
N VAL A 381 17.64 -2.05 5.25
CA VAL A 381 18.52 -2.31 6.40
C VAL A 381 19.97 -2.42 5.94
N LEU A 382 20.87 -1.72 6.63
CA LEU A 382 22.29 -1.72 6.28
C LEU A 382 23.04 -2.74 7.15
N CYS A 383 23.32 -3.92 6.58
CA CYS A 383 24.16 -4.92 7.21
C CYS A 383 25.64 -4.59 6.97
N ARG A 384 26.40 -4.36 8.04
CA ARG A 384 27.84 -4.05 7.99
C ARG A 384 28.62 -5.09 8.81
N HIS A 385 29.95 -5.03 8.72
CA HIS A 385 30.80 -5.86 9.57
C HIS A 385 30.54 -5.51 11.06
N LYS A 386 30.13 -6.53 11.84
CA LYS A 386 29.85 -6.47 13.29
C LYS A 386 28.67 -5.58 13.74
N HIS A 387 27.96 -4.89 12.85
CA HIS A 387 26.80 -4.09 13.21
C HIS A 387 25.74 -4.04 12.09
N VAL A 388 24.50 -3.74 12.47
CA VAL A 388 23.37 -3.54 11.56
C VAL A 388 22.72 -2.20 11.88
N ILE A 389 22.40 -1.41 10.85
CA ILE A 389 21.74 -0.12 11.01
C ILE A 389 20.29 -0.27 10.54
N CYS A 390 19.35 0.01 11.43
CA CYS A 390 17.91 0.01 11.14
C CYS A 390 17.36 1.42 11.30
N ARG A 391 16.52 1.82 10.34
CA ARG A 391 15.90 3.15 10.27
C ARG A 391 14.41 2.99 10.47
N LEU A 392 13.93 3.54 11.58
CA LEU A 392 12.67 3.18 12.20
C LEU A 392 11.72 4.38 12.25
N CYS A 393 10.44 4.15 11.98
CA CYS A 393 9.36 5.04 12.39
C CYS A 393 8.72 4.46 13.66
N THR A 394 8.56 5.25 14.71
CA THR A 394 8.12 4.77 16.03
C THR A 394 6.66 5.13 16.32
N ALA A 395 6.08 4.49 17.35
CA ALA A 395 4.73 4.81 17.83
C ALA A 395 4.56 6.28 18.27
N ARG A 396 5.68 6.96 18.59
CA ARG A 396 5.71 8.39 18.93
C ARG A 396 5.59 9.31 17.71
N GLY A 397 5.57 8.77 16.48
CA GLY A 397 5.61 9.58 15.26
C GLY A 397 6.99 10.19 15.00
N VAL A 398 8.06 9.51 15.44
CA VAL A 398 9.45 9.99 15.30
C VAL A 398 10.28 9.03 14.45
N LEU A 399 11.22 9.57 13.68
CA LEU A 399 12.21 8.81 12.92
C LEU A 399 13.50 8.61 13.71
N GLU A 400 13.84 7.35 13.97
CA GLU A 400 15.01 6.95 14.76
C GLU A 400 15.94 6.03 13.96
N GLU A 401 17.26 6.22 14.11
CA GLU A 401 18.27 5.33 13.55
C GLU A 401 18.96 4.56 14.68
N VAL A 402 18.78 3.24 14.70
CA VAL A 402 19.39 2.36 15.70
C VAL A 402 20.55 1.56 15.10
N VAL A 403 21.59 1.34 15.90
CA VAL A 403 22.75 0.52 15.53
C VAL A 403 22.81 -0.71 16.42
N VAL A 404 22.50 -1.87 15.85
CA VAL A 404 22.48 -3.13 16.56
C VAL A 404 23.81 -3.87 16.37
N THR A 405 24.51 -4.11 17.46
CA THR A 405 25.70 -4.98 17.53
C THR A 405 25.44 -6.21 18.38
N ARG A 406 26.08 -7.33 18.04
CA ARG A 406 26.00 -8.59 18.82
C ARG A 406 26.50 -8.41 20.26
N ARG A 407 27.55 -7.61 20.47
CA ARG A 407 28.17 -7.41 21.79
C ARG A 407 27.29 -6.60 22.74
N ARG A 408 26.66 -5.51 22.25
CA ARG A 408 25.87 -4.60 23.09
C ARG A 408 24.43 -5.07 23.29
N HIS A 409 23.84 -5.74 22.30
CA HIS A 409 22.40 -6.03 22.30
C HIS A 409 22.07 -7.53 22.28
N GLY A 410 23.09 -8.39 22.40
CA GLY A 410 22.91 -9.83 22.36
C GLY A 410 22.73 -10.42 20.95
N PRO A 411 22.84 -11.75 20.84
CA PRO A 411 22.75 -12.47 19.58
C PRO A 411 21.34 -12.47 18.95
N GLU A 412 20.28 -12.43 19.74
CA GLU A 412 18.88 -12.49 19.30
C GLU A 412 18.49 -11.22 18.55
N LEU A 413 18.71 -10.06 19.18
CA LEU A 413 18.41 -8.77 18.58
C LEU A 413 19.27 -8.53 17.34
N TYR A 414 20.55 -8.91 17.40
CA TYR A 414 21.44 -8.85 16.25
C TYR A 414 20.95 -9.74 15.10
N GLN A 415 20.50 -10.96 15.38
CA GLN A 415 19.91 -11.82 14.34
C GLN A 415 18.59 -11.26 13.82
N CYS A 416 17.75 -10.68 14.69
CA CYS A 416 16.51 -10.01 14.29
C CYS A 416 16.79 -8.85 13.34
N ALA A 417 17.70 -7.95 13.72
CA ALA A 417 18.12 -6.81 12.91
C ALA A 417 18.65 -7.24 11.53
N LYS A 418 19.42 -8.34 11.46
CA LYS A 418 19.89 -8.90 10.18
C LYS A 418 18.79 -9.47 9.27
N LYS A 419 17.63 -9.81 9.82
CA LYS A 419 16.57 -10.52 9.10
C LYS A 419 15.35 -9.66 8.76
N VAL A 420 15.13 -8.56 9.46
CA VAL A 420 14.10 -7.59 9.13
C VAL A 420 14.44 -6.90 7.81
N SER A 421 13.41 -6.63 7.03
CA SER A 421 13.47 -5.96 5.73
C SER A 421 12.74 -4.63 5.76
N TRP A 422 12.92 -3.82 4.71
CA TRP A 422 12.16 -2.59 4.53
C TRP A 422 10.65 -2.90 4.48
N GLY A 423 9.90 -2.33 5.42
CA GLY A 423 8.47 -2.55 5.60
C GLY A 423 8.11 -3.45 6.78
N ASP A 424 9.07 -4.15 7.38
CA ASP A 424 8.80 -5.02 8.53
C ASP A 424 8.64 -4.21 9.83
N THR A 425 7.86 -4.72 10.76
CA THR A 425 7.90 -4.26 12.16
C THR A 425 9.11 -4.87 12.83
N MET A 426 9.86 -4.08 13.58
CA MET A 426 10.95 -4.56 14.41
C MET A 426 10.46 -4.70 15.86
N PRO A 427 10.49 -5.90 16.46
CA PRO A 427 9.89 -6.17 17.77
C PRO A 427 10.81 -5.69 18.90
N VAL A 428 10.98 -4.38 18.98
CA VAL A 428 11.87 -3.71 19.94
C VAL A 428 11.16 -2.61 20.67
N GLU A 429 11.54 -2.43 21.93
CA GLU A 429 11.34 -1.20 22.67
C GLU A 429 12.56 -0.30 22.46
N LEU A 430 12.32 0.98 22.25
CA LEU A 430 13.37 1.98 22.09
C LEU A 430 13.40 2.80 23.37
N ARG A 431 14.49 2.67 24.12
CA ARG A 431 14.74 3.49 25.31
C ARG A 431 15.59 4.67 24.91
N ASP A 432 15.22 5.85 25.38
CA ASP A 432 16.10 7.00 25.31
C ASP A 432 17.37 6.61 26.08
N SER A 433 18.52 6.76 25.43
CA SER A 433 19.77 6.33 26.04
C SER A 433 20.05 7.23 27.25
N PRO A 434 20.54 6.66 28.37
CA PRO A 434 21.03 7.51 29.45
C PRO A 434 22.12 8.43 28.89
N PRO A 435 22.21 9.69 29.35
CA PRO A 435 23.32 10.56 28.98
C PRO A 435 24.61 9.78 29.23
N ASP A 436 25.52 9.80 28.24
CA ASP A 436 26.81 9.12 28.35
C ASP A 436 27.40 9.41 29.73
N ARG A 437 27.74 8.35 30.47
CA ARG A 437 28.63 8.51 31.63
C ARG A 437 29.96 9.01 31.07
N ALA A 438 30.14 10.33 31.09
CA ALA A 438 31.46 10.91 30.98
C ALA A 438 32.32 10.31 32.11
N GLY A 439 33.42 9.66 31.74
CA GLY A 439 34.42 9.15 32.68
C GLY A 439 34.31 7.65 32.98
N ASP A 440 35.07 6.86 32.23
CA ASP A 440 36.22 6.13 32.80
C ASP A 440 36.95 5.37 31.68
N ARG A 441 38.01 6.01 31.18
CA ARG A 441 39.30 5.41 30.76
C ARG A 441 40.26 6.48 30.27
#